data_AF-A0A968TMS0-F1
#
_entry.id   AF-A0A968TMS0-F1
#
_cell.length_a   1.000
_cell.length_b   1.000
_cell.length_c   1.000
_cell.angle_alpha   90.00
_cell.angle_beta   90.00
_cell.angle_gamma   90.00
#
_symmetry.space_group_name_H-M   'P 1'
#
loop_
_entity.id
_entity.type
_entity.pdbx_description
1 polymer ?
#
loop_
_entity_poly.entity_id
_entity_poly.type
_entity_poly.pdbx_seq_one_letter_code
_entity_poly.pdbx_strand_id
1 'polypeptide(L)'
;MSNWLESLNPEQRDAVSHTHGPLLILAGAGSGKTTVLVSRTGRLIDEGHARPERICVLTFTNKAAHELKIRVARKLGKRAGKVWAGTFHGFGLQFLKEHYKEAELPKKFGIIDGNDGLAILKDLMREHKAYENERFAMERVMQFEREQGFVPRDISAENRGYDIESRDPKTDRLRFIEVKGRVKGAVTVTVTKNEILTSLNRPKATSSPSCSLKQERPHHRLVP
;
A
#
# COMPACT_ATOMS: atom_id res chain seq x y z
N MET A 1 -26.77 43.31 22.13
CA MET A 1 -25.43 43.78 21.68
C MET A 1 -24.50 42.58 21.63
N SER A 2 -23.72 42.45 20.56
CA SER A 2 -22.87 41.28 20.28
C SER A 2 -21.76 41.12 21.35
N ASN A 3 -21.99 40.25 22.33
CA ASN A 3 -21.03 39.89 23.40
C ASN A 3 -19.68 39.35 22.84
N TRP A 4 -19.63 39.01 21.54
CA TRP A 4 -18.47 38.46 20.85
C TRP A 4 -17.18 39.30 20.90
N LEU A 5 -17.31 40.63 21.10
CA LEU A 5 -16.18 41.57 21.16
C LEU A 5 -15.77 41.95 22.60
N GLU A 6 -16.49 41.45 23.61
CA GLU A 6 -16.20 41.74 25.01
C GLU A 6 -14.85 41.13 25.42
N SER A 7 -14.10 41.86 26.26
CA SER A 7 -12.78 41.44 26.76
C SER A 7 -11.70 41.20 25.70
N LEU A 8 -11.90 41.67 24.45
CA LEU A 8 -10.88 41.66 23.41
C LEU A 8 -10.10 42.98 23.38
N ASN A 9 -8.79 42.90 23.13
CA ASN A 9 -7.98 44.09 22.84
C ASN A 9 -8.32 44.64 21.43
N PRO A 10 -7.84 45.84 21.06
CA PRO A 10 -8.17 46.46 19.77
C PRO A 10 -7.87 45.56 18.56
N GLU A 11 -6.70 44.93 18.52
CA GLU A 11 -6.28 44.10 17.38
C GLU A 11 -7.12 42.82 17.24
N GLN A 12 -7.50 42.22 18.36
CA GLN A 12 -8.41 41.08 18.39
C GLN A 12 -9.83 41.47 17.95
N ARG A 13 -10.30 42.67 18.33
CA ARG A 13 -11.60 43.19 17.89
C ARG A 13 -11.63 43.39 16.39
N ASP A 14 -10.58 43.95 15.81
CA ASP A 14 -10.47 44.14 14.36
C ASP A 14 -10.50 42.79 13.63
N ALA A 15 -9.73 41.81 14.13
CA ALA A 15 -9.73 40.46 13.58
C ALA A 15 -11.11 39.77 13.66
N VAL A 16 -11.83 39.92 14.77
CA VAL A 16 -13.18 39.36 14.95
C VAL A 16 -14.22 40.10 14.08
N SER A 17 -14.05 41.40 13.88
CA SER A 17 -14.95 42.26 13.08
C SER A 17 -14.77 42.08 11.57
N HIS A 18 -13.69 41.43 11.14
CA HIS A 18 -13.45 41.12 9.74
C HIS A 18 -14.47 40.10 9.18
N THR A 19 -15.21 40.51 8.16
CA THR A 19 -16.35 39.74 7.64
C THR A 19 -16.06 39.07 6.30
N HIS A 20 -15.58 39.85 5.31
CA HIS A 20 -15.45 39.40 3.92
C HIS A 20 -14.00 39.45 3.45
N GLY A 21 -13.62 38.54 2.55
CA GLY A 21 -12.28 38.47 1.99
C GLY A 21 -11.29 37.68 2.85
N PRO A 22 -10.04 37.54 2.38
CA PRO A 22 -8.97 36.87 3.11
C PRO A 22 -8.45 37.74 4.26
N LEU A 23 -8.16 37.11 5.41
CA LEU A 23 -7.52 37.75 6.56
C LEU A 23 -6.35 36.88 7.05
N LEU A 24 -5.17 37.49 7.20
CA LEU A 24 -4.01 36.88 7.85
C LEU A 24 -3.82 37.49 9.24
N ILE A 25 -3.73 36.64 10.26
CA ILE A 25 -3.47 37.05 11.65
C ILE A 25 -2.10 36.52 12.06
N LEU A 26 -1.13 37.43 12.26
CA LEU A 26 0.19 37.11 12.79
C LEU A 26 0.18 37.26 14.30
N ALA A 27 0.33 36.15 15.03
CA ALA A 27 0.08 36.14 16.47
C ALA A 27 0.99 35.16 17.23
N GLY A 28 1.77 35.70 18.17
CA GLY A 28 2.70 34.95 19.03
C GLY A 28 2.01 33.97 19.99
N ALA A 29 2.78 33.17 20.73
CA ALA A 29 2.23 32.31 21.77
C ALA A 29 1.45 33.14 22.83
N GLY A 30 0.38 32.59 23.40
CA GLY A 30 -0.42 33.27 24.44
C GLY A 30 -1.31 34.44 23.99
N SER A 31 -1.18 34.94 22.76
CA SER A 31 -1.92 36.11 22.23
C SER A 31 -3.45 35.95 22.04
N GLY A 32 -4.04 34.83 22.46
CA GLY A 32 -5.49 34.62 22.37
C GLY A 32 -6.02 34.21 20.98
N LYS A 33 -5.17 33.66 20.08
CA LYS A 33 -5.57 33.15 18.75
C LYS A 33 -6.86 32.34 18.74
N THR A 34 -6.96 31.37 19.66
CA THR A 34 -8.14 30.51 19.78
C THR A 34 -9.39 31.30 20.19
N THR A 35 -9.25 32.29 21.06
CA THR A 35 -10.35 33.18 21.47
C THR A 35 -10.86 34.00 20.29
N VAL A 36 -9.95 34.58 19.50
CA VAL A 36 -10.28 35.30 18.27
C VAL A 36 -11.04 34.40 17.30
N LEU A 37 -10.54 33.19 17.05
CA LEU A 37 -11.16 32.26 16.11
C LEU A 37 -12.58 31.86 16.54
N VAL A 38 -12.78 31.56 17.82
CA VAL A 38 -14.10 31.17 18.37
C VAL A 38 -15.05 32.37 18.36
N SER A 39 -14.61 33.54 18.82
CA SER A 39 -15.45 34.76 18.82
C SER A 39 -15.83 35.19 17.41
N ARG A 40 -14.89 35.12 16.45
CA ARG A 40 -15.17 35.41 15.04
C ARG A 40 -16.19 34.44 14.45
N THR A 41 -16.02 33.15 14.68
CA THR A 41 -16.97 32.12 14.23
C THR A 41 -18.37 32.38 14.79
N GLY A 42 -18.46 32.68 16.09
CA GLY A 42 -19.73 32.99 16.75
C GLY A 42 -20.41 34.23 16.18
N ARG A 43 -19.64 35.33 16.03
CA ARG A 43 -20.14 36.58 15.47
C ARG A 43 -20.68 36.41 14.05
N LEU A 44 -19.94 35.73 13.17
CA LEU A 44 -20.37 35.50 11.79
C LEU A 44 -21.71 34.76 11.70
N ILE A 45 -21.97 33.83 12.64
CA ILE A 45 -23.24 33.11 12.70
C ILE A 45 -24.35 34.00 13.25
N ASP A 46 -24.11 34.65 14.39
CA ASP A 46 -25.14 35.41 15.11
C ASP A 46 -25.58 36.65 14.35
N GLU A 47 -24.66 37.32 13.66
CA GLU A 47 -24.95 38.50 12.82
C GLU A 47 -25.47 38.11 11.42
N GLY A 48 -25.65 36.81 11.15
CA GLY A 48 -26.25 36.33 9.90
C GLY A 48 -25.32 36.36 8.68
N HIS A 49 -24.03 36.61 8.87
CA HIS A 49 -23.05 36.62 7.79
C HIS A 49 -22.75 35.21 7.24
N ALA A 50 -22.91 34.16 8.05
CA ALA A 50 -22.72 32.77 7.63
C ALA A 50 -23.67 31.81 8.33
N ARG A 51 -24.20 30.84 7.58
CA ARG A 51 -24.90 29.69 8.18
C ARG A 51 -23.88 28.76 8.84
N PRO A 52 -24.16 28.17 10.03
CA PRO A 52 -23.22 27.28 10.72
C PRO A 52 -22.64 26.17 9.84
N GLU A 53 -23.45 25.56 8.98
CA GLU A 53 -23.07 24.46 8.07
C GLU A 53 -22.11 24.91 6.96
N ARG A 54 -21.93 26.21 6.76
CA ARG A 54 -21.00 26.80 5.78
C ARG A 54 -19.70 27.28 6.41
N ILE A 55 -19.46 26.98 7.69
CA ILE A 55 -18.22 27.30 8.38
C ILE A 55 -17.39 26.03 8.58
N CYS A 56 -16.13 26.11 8.17
CA CYS A 56 -15.12 25.08 8.36
C CYS A 56 -13.95 25.64 9.18
N VAL A 57 -13.60 24.96 10.27
CA VAL A 57 -12.47 25.31 11.15
C VAL A 57 -11.44 24.18 11.13
N LEU A 58 -10.27 24.45 10.57
CA LEU A 58 -9.19 23.48 10.43
C LEU A 58 -8.07 23.72 11.44
N THR A 59 -7.48 22.64 11.94
CA THR A 59 -6.29 22.67 12.79
C THR A 59 -5.39 21.47 12.53
N PHE A 60 -4.20 21.45 13.12
CA PHE A 60 -3.21 20.39 12.89
C PHE A 60 -3.40 19.16 13.79
N THR A 61 -3.99 19.32 14.97
CA THR A 61 -4.09 18.22 15.95
C THR A 61 -5.53 17.91 16.34
N ASN A 62 -5.79 16.64 16.63
CA ASN A 62 -7.09 16.19 17.12
C ASN A 62 -7.45 16.86 18.46
N LYS A 63 -6.45 17.08 19.33
CA LYS A 63 -6.62 17.78 20.60
C LYS A 63 -7.14 19.21 20.40
N ALA A 64 -6.49 19.98 19.52
CA ALA A 64 -6.93 21.34 19.21
C ALA A 64 -8.32 21.35 18.55
N ALA A 65 -8.63 20.37 17.69
CA ALA A 65 -9.94 20.27 17.06
C ALA A 65 -11.04 20.01 18.08
N HIS A 66 -10.79 19.10 19.02
CA HIS A 66 -11.72 18.79 20.12
C HIS A 66 -11.93 20.00 21.03
N GLU A 67 -10.84 20.67 21.41
CA GLU A 67 -10.91 21.88 22.23
C GLU A 67 -11.68 23.01 21.53
N LEU A 68 -11.45 23.22 20.23
CA LEU A 68 -12.19 24.18 19.43
C LEU A 68 -13.68 23.85 19.40
N LYS A 69 -14.06 22.58 19.18
CA LYS A 69 -15.47 22.15 19.24
C LYS A 69 -16.12 22.48 20.57
N ILE A 70 -15.45 22.20 21.69
CA ILE A 70 -15.97 22.50 23.02
C ILE A 70 -16.14 24.01 23.20
N ARG A 71 -15.14 24.82 22.82
CA ARG A 71 -15.19 26.29 22.96
C ARG A 71 -16.30 26.90 22.10
N VAL A 72 -16.44 26.44 20.85
CA VAL A 72 -17.52 26.84 19.93
C VAL A 72 -18.87 26.42 20.50
N ALA A 73 -19.01 25.18 21.00
CA ALA A 73 -20.23 24.68 21.64
C ALA A 73 -20.66 25.47 22.87
N ARG A 74 -19.71 25.83 23.74
CA ARG A 74 -20.00 26.63 24.93
C ARG A 74 -20.54 28.02 24.57
N LYS A 75 -20.07 28.61 23.48
CA LYS A 75 -20.41 29.97 23.07
C LYS A 75 -21.67 30.03 22.18
N LEU A 76 -21.87 29.06 21.28
CA LEU A 76 -22.97 29.03 20.29
C LEU A 76 -24.13 28.09 20.68
N GLY A 77 -23.98 27.31 21.75
CA GLY A 77 -24.98 26.34 22.20
C GLY A 77 -25.35 25.32 21.11
N LYS A 78 -26.64 25.08 20.93
CA LYS A 78 -27.16 24.07 19.97
C LYS A 78 -26.71 24.31 18.51
N ARG A 79 -26.43 25.57 18.12
CA ARG A 79 -26.00 25.91 16.75
C ARG A 79 -24.58 25.42 16.44
N ALA A 80 -23.75 25.19 17.46
CA ALA A 80 -22.36 24.79 17.29
C ALA A 80 -22.19 23.42 16.63
N GLY A 81 -23.13 22.48 16.83
CA GLY A 81 -23.04 21.13 16.27
C GLY A 81 -23.05 21.08 14.74
N LYS A 82 -23.47 22.17 14.10
CA LYS A 82 -23.52 22.34 12.64
C LYS A 82 -22.23 22.91 12.06
N VAL A 83 -21.35 23.51 12.88
CA VAL A 83 -20.05 24.01 12.44
C VAL A 83 -19.11 22.83 12.27
N TRP A 84 -18.48 22.75 11.08
CA TRP A 84 -17.45 21.76 10.89
C TRP A 84 -16.15 22.21 11.55
N ALA A 85 -15.59 21.38 12.43
CA ALA A 85 -14.29 21.61 13.05
C ALA A 85 -13.49 20.31 13.10
N GLY A 86 -12.22 20.35 12.76
CA GLY A 86 -11.44 19.12 12.63
C GLY A 86 -10.01 19.36 12.16
N THR A 87 -9.31 18.26 11.91
CA THR A 87 -7.99 18.32 11.29
C THR A 87 -8.09 18.33 9.77
N PHE A 88 -7.04 18.75 9.08
CA PHE A 88 -6.96 18.63 7.62
C PHE A 88 -7.24 17.21 7.12
N HIS A 89 -6.66 16.21 7.76
CA HIS A 89 -6.92 14.79 7.44
C HIS A 89 -8.39 14.41 7.70
N GLY A 90 -8.97 14.86 8.82
CA GLY A 90 -10.38 14.61 9.11
C GLY A 90 -11.32 15.24 8.07
N PHE A 91 -10.99 16.45 7.60
CA PHE A 91 -11.71 17.13 6.53
C PHE A 91 -11.61 16.36 5.22
N GLY A 92 -10.38 16.05 4.80
CA GLY A 92 -10.12 15.31 3.56
C GLY A 92 -10.82 13.95 3.55
N LEU A 93 -10.79 13.24 4.68
CA LEU A 93 -11.49 11.96 4.82
C LEU A 93 -13.01 12.11 4.68
N GLN A 94 -13.62 13.10 5.33
CA GLN A 94 -15.05 13.35 5.19
C GLN A 94 -15.40 13.72 3.74
N PHE A 95 -14.62 14.61 3.14
CA PHE A 95 -14.79 15.04 1.76
C PHE A 95 -14.72 13.86 0.77
N LEU A 96 -13.71 12.99 0.91
CA LEU A 96 -13.56 11.79 0.08
C LEU A 96 -14.69 10.77 0.31
N LYS A 97 -15.21 10.65 1.53
CA LYS A 97 -16.36 9.77 1.81
C LYS A 97 -17.65 10.28 1.16
N GLU A 98 -17.83 11.59 1.09
CA GLU A 98 -18.98 12.23 0.45
C GLU A 98 -18.90 12.11 -1.09
N HIS A 99 -17.70 12.25 -1.65
CA HIS A 99 -17.42 12.24 -3.09
C HIS A 99 -16.64 11.00 -3.55
N TYR A 100 -16.92 9.84 -2.94
CA TYR A 100 -16.13 8.63 -3.19
C TYR A 100 -16.24 8.15 -4.65
N LYS A 101 -17.37 8.41 -5.32
CA LYS A 101 -17.59 8.00 -6.71
C LYS A 101 -16.72 8.82 -7.66
N GLU A 102 -16.69 10.14 -7.44
CA GLU A 102 -15.89 11.09 -8.22
C GLU A 102 -14.39 10.88 -7.98
N ALA A 103 -14.01 10.39 -6.80
CA ALA A 103 -12.65 10.01 -6.47
C ALA A 103 -12.26 8.59 -6.94
N GLU A 104 -13.16 7.87 -7.62
CA GLU A 104 -12.96 6.48 -8.06
C GLU A 104 -12.59 5.52 -6.91
N LEU A 105 -13.09 5.80 -5.71
CA LEU A 105 -12.85 4.99 -4.52
C LEU A 105 -14.03 4.05 -4.26
N PRO A 106 -13.80 2.90 -3.60
CA PRO A 106 -14.89 2.10 -3.06
C PRO A 106 -15.67 2.88 -1.99
N LYS A 107 -16.99 2.68 -1.90
CA LYS A 107 -17.85 3.32 -0.88
C LYS A 107 -17.36 3.12 0.56
N LYS A 108 -16.71 1.98 0.82
CA LYS A 108 -16.12 1.62 2.12
C LYS A 108 -14.62 1.39 1.98
N PHE A 109 -13.88 2.41 1.54
CA PHE A 109 -12.41 2.35 1.50
C PHE A 109 -11.80 2.36 2.91
N GLY A 110 -10.70 1.61 3.07
CA GLY A 110 -9.88 1.62 4.28
C GLY A 110 -8.84 2.73 4.25
N ILE A 111 -8.36 3.14 5.43
CA ILE A 111 -7.21 4.03 5.55
C ILE A 111 -6.04 3.17 5.99
N ILE A 112 -4.97 3.18 5.20
CA ILE A 112 -3.73 2.47 5.51
C ILE A 112 -2.92 3.37 6.44
N ASP A 113 -2.59 2.87 7.62
CA ASP A 113 -1.67 3.57 8.52
C ASP A 113 -0.20 3.22 8.21
N GLY A 114 0.74 3.79 8.98
CA GLY A 114 2.17 3.54 8.78
C GLY A 114 2.58 2.08 9.00
N ASN A 115 1.92 1.36 9.91
CA ASN A 115 2.20 -0.04 10.19
C ASN A 115 1.63 -0.93 9.09
N ASP A 116 0.41 -0.65 8.63
CA ASP A 116 -0.22 -1.32 7.50
C ASP A 116 0.67 -1.18 6.25
N GLY A 117 1.14 0.04 5.97
CA GLY A 117 2.05 0.30 4.85
C GLY A 117 3.35 -0.48 4.94
N LEU A 118 3.95 -0.56 6.13
CA LEU A 118 5.15 -1.37 6.36
C LEU A 118 4.91 -2.88 6.21
N ALA A 119 3.75 -3.38 6.63
CA ALA A 119 3.39 -4.77 6.47
C ALA A 119 3.23 -5.14 4.99
N ILE A 120 2.47 -4.33 4.24
CA ILE A 120 2.29 -4.49 2.80
C ILE A 120 3.64 -4.46 2.08
N LEU A 121 4.52 -3.51 2.42
CA LEU A 121 5.84 -3.42 1.81
C LEU A 121 6.69 -4.67 2.10
N LYS A 122 6.67 -5.19 3.33
CA LYS A 122 7.41 -6.41 3.69
C LYS A 122 6.90 -7.63 2.92
N ASP A 123 5.61 -7.72 2.70
CA ASP A 123 5.00 -8.83 1.95
C ASP A 123 5.40 -8.76 0.48
N LEU A 124 5.28 -7.59 -0.15
CA LEU A 124 5.73 -7.36 -1.53
C LEU A 124 7.23 -7.66 -1.71
N MET A 125 8.07 -7.26 -0.76
CA MET A 125 9.51 -7.56 -0.80
C MET A 125 9.80 -9.05 -0.67
N ARG A 126 9.00 -9.80 0.10
CA ARG A 126 9.15 -11.25 0.28
C ARG A 126 8.78 -11.99 -0.99
N GLU A 127 7.65 -11.62 -1.59
CA GLU A 127 7.19 -12.17 -2.88
C GLU A 127 8.20 -11.89 -3.99
N HIS A 128 8.70 -10.66 -4.09
CA HIS A 128 9.72 -10.31 -5.08
C HIS A 128 11.00 -11.13 -4.91
N LYS A 129 11.48 -11.29 -3.67
CA LYS A 129 12.67 -12.12 -3.39
C LYS A 129 12.44 -13.59 -3.72
N ALA A 130 11.24 -14.12 -3.43
CA ALA A 130 10.91 -15.49 -3.80
C ALA A 130 10.95 -15.67 -5.32
N TYR A 131 10.33 -14.74 -6.06
CA TYR A 131 10.36 -14.70 -7.52
C TYR A 131 11.79 -14.62 -8.10
N GLU A 132 12.64 -13.74 -7.55
CA GLU A 132 14.04 -13.62 -8.01
C GLU A 132 14.86 -14.89 -7.73
N ASN A 133 14.68 -15.51 -6.57
CA ASN A 133 15.37 -16.75 -6.23
C ASN A 133 14.98 -17.89 -7.18
N GLU A 134 13.68 -18.00 -7.51
CA GLU A 134 13.18 -18.99 -8.47
C GLU A 134 13.77 -18.75 -9.86
N ARG A 135 13.75 -17.49 -10.34
CA ARG A 135 14.33 -17.13 -11.64
C ARG A 135 15.82 -17.42 -11.72
N PHE A 136 16.58 -17.04 -10.70
CA PHE A 136 18.02 -17.30 -10.65
C PHE A 136 18.33 -18.80 -10.63
N ALA A 137 17.56 -19.60 -9.88
CA ALA A 137 17.75 -21.04 -9.85
C ALA A 137 17.51 -21.68 -11.23
N MET A 138 16.44 -21.25 -11.91
CA MET A 138 16.11 -21.69 -13.28
C MET A 138 17.22 -21.35 -14.28
N GLU A 139 17.69 -20.10 -14.29
CA GLU A 139 18.77 -19.64 -15.17
C GLU A 139 20.05 -20.48 -14.99
N ARG A 140 20.42 -20.79 -13.74
CA ARG A 140 21.61 -21.60 -13.45
C ARG A 140 21.51 -23.04 -13.93
N VAL A 141 20.35 -23.68 -13.76
CA VAL A 141 20.13 -25.05 -14.25
C VAL A 141 20.15 -25.08 -15.78
N MET A 142 19.49 -24.12 -16.44
CA MET A 142 19.53 -24.01 -17.90
C MET A 142 20.95 -23.74 -18.41
N GLN A 143 21.73 -22.89 -17.74
CA GLN A 143 23.12 -22.64 -18.13
C GLN A 143 23.96 -23.92 -18.01
N PHE A 144 23.85 -24.64 -16.89
CA PHE A 144 24.59 -25.88 -16.68
C PHE A 144 24.26 -26.94 -17.74
N GLU A 145 22.97 -27.12 -18.07
CA GLU A 145 22.57 -28.06 -19.12
C GLU A 145 23.19 -27.69 -20.48
N ARG A 146 23.28 -26.40 -20.82
CA ARG A 146 23.98 -25.93 -22.04
C ARG A 146 25.48 -26.24 -22.01
N GLU A 147 26.14 -26.03 -20.88
CA GLU A 147 27.57 -26.31 -20.71
C GLU A 147 27.89 -27.81 -20.87
N GLN A 148 26.95 -28.69 -20.49
CA GLN A 148 27.05 -30.13 -20.74
C GLN A 148 26.69 -30.54 -22.18
N GLY A 149 26.30 -29.58 -23.03
CA GLY A 149 25.96 -29.81 -24.44
C GLY A 149 24.50 -30.22 -24.68
N PHE A 150 23.63 -30.10 -23.67
CA PHE A 150 22.19 -30.28 -23.84
C PHE A 150 21.51 -28.99 -24.35
N VAL A 151 20.28 -29.12 -24.82
CA VAL A 151 19.46 -28.01 -25.30
C VAL A 151 18.24 -27.84 -24.36
N PRO A 152 18.37 -27.04 -23.29
CA PRO A 152 17.29 -26.79 -22.34
C PRO A 152 16.31 -25.72 -22.82
N ARG A 153 15.05 -25.91 -22.46
CA ARG A 153 13.92 -25.03 -22.69
C ARG A 153 13.10 -24.91 -21.42
N ASP A 154 12.77 -23.68 -21.03
CA ASP A 154 11.82 -23.40 -19.95
C ASP A 154 10.40 -23.82 -20.39
N ILE A 155 9.78 -24.66 -19.58
CA ILE A 155 8.39 -25.14 -19.73
C ILE A 155 7.58 -24.93 -18.44
N SER A 156 8.09 -24.13 -17.50
CA SER A 156 7.45 -23.88 -16.19
C SER A 156 6.01 -23.36 -16.32
N ALA A 157 5.73 -22.57 -17.36
CA ALA A 157 4.39 -22.06 -17.66
C ALA A 157 3.41 -23.13 -18.20
N GLU A 158 3.90 -24.30 -18.63
CA GLU A 158 3.07 -25.37 -19.22
C GLU A 158 2.43 -26.29 -18.16
N ASN A 159 2.67 -26.07 -16.86
CA ASN A 159 2.09 -26.82 -15.72
C ASN A 159 2.17 -28.36 -15.84
N ARG A 160 3.29 -28.86 -16.36
CA ARG A 160 3.53 -30.31 -16.58
C ARG A 160 4.16 -31.03 -15.39
N GLY A 161 4.38 -30.33 -14.27
CA GLY A 161 5.06 -30.86 -13.08
C GLY A 161 6.60 -30.81 -13.14
N TYR A 162 7.16 -30.20 -14.19
CA TYR A 162 8.60 -29.96 -14.37
C TYR A 162 8.80 -28.55 -14.92
N ASP A 163 9.94 -27.95 -14.64
CA ASP A 163 10.22 -26.56 -15.00
C ASP A 163 11.02 -26.46 -16.31
N ILE A 164 11.87 -27.45 -16.61
CA ILE A 164 12.76 -27.44 -17.79
C ILE A 164 12.64 -28.75 -18.58
N GLU A 165 12.54 -28.64 -19.90
CA GLU A 165 12.75 -29.75 -20.85
C GLU A 165 14.16 -29.59 -21.48
N SER A 166 15.02 -30.60 -21.40
CA SER A 166 16.39 -30.53 -21.92
C SER A 166 16.71 -31.72 -22.81
N ARG A 167 17.10 -31.46 -24.07
CA ARG A 167 17.36 -32.50 -25.08
C ARG A 167 18.85 -32.78 -25.23
N ASP A 168 19.21 -34.06 -25.28
CA ASP A 168 20.53 -34.52 -25.73
C ASP A 168 20.55 -34.66 -27.26
N PRO A 169 21.29 -33.80 -27.98
CA PRO A 169 21.35 -33.87 -29.44
C PRO A 169 22.07 -35.13 -29.97
N LYS A 170 22.88 -35.81 -29.15
CA LYS A 170 23.63 -37.01 -29.57
C LYS A 170 22.79 -38.28 -29.45
N THR A 171 21.91 -38.35 -28.45
CA THR A 171 21.13 -39.57 -28.14
C THR A 171 19.62 -39.40 -28.35
N ASP A 172 19.18 -38.19 -28.68
CA ASP A 172 17.78 -37.74 -28.77
C ASP A 172 16.96 -37.96 -27.49
N ARG A 173 17.62 -38.22 -26.35
CA ARG A 173 16.96 -38.38 -25.05
C ARG A 173 16.47 -37.03 -24.54
N LEU A 174 15.24 -37.00 -24.01
CA LEU A 174 14.66 -35.86 -23.32
C LEU A 174 14.81 -36.01 -21.80
N ARG A 175 15.19 -34.92 -21.15
CA ARG A 175 15.21 -34.75 -19.70
C ARG A 175 14.11 -33.79 -19.29
N PHE A 176 13.37 -34.12 -18.24
CA PHE A 176 12.47 -33.21 -17.56
C PHE A 176 13.06 -32.92 -16.19
N ILE A 177 13.29 -31.64 -15.91
CA ILE A 177 13.99 -31.18 -14.71
C ILE A 177 13.04 -30.30 -13.89
N GLU A 178 12.80 -30.70 -12.65
CA GLU A 178 12.15 -29.89 -11.62
C GLU A 178 13.23 -29.15 -10.83
N VAL A 179 13.14 -27.83 -10.69
CA VAL A 179 14.19 -27.03 -10.05
C VAL A 179 13.82 -26.74 -8.60
N LYS A 180 14.44 -27.48 -7.66
CA LYS A 180 14.25 -27.28 -6.21
C LYS A 180 15.44 -26.56 -5.58
N GLY A 181 15.41 -25.23 -5.65
CA GLY A 181 16.43 -24.35 -5.06
C GLY A 181 15.87 -23.15 -4.31
N ARG A 182 14.58 -23.21 -3.91
CA ARG A 182 13.80 -22.07 -3.38
C ARG A 182 14.22 -21.55 -2.00
N VAL A 183 15.29 -22.10 -1.41
CA VAL A 183 15.69 -21.76 -0.03
C VAL A 183 16.48 -20.47 -0.01
N LYS A 184 16.02 -19.53 0.81
CA LYS A 184 16.60 -18.20 0.99
C LYS A 184 18.09 -18.27 1.33
N GLY A 185 18.94 -17.69 0.47
CA GLY A 185 20.40 -17.59 0.67
C GLY A 185 21.22 -18.72 0.02
N ALA A 186 20.60 -19.62 -0.74
CA ALA A 186 21.33 -20.65 -1.48
C ALA A 186 22.12 -20.02 -2.64
N VAL A 187 23.45 -20.06 -2.56
CA VAL A 187 24.37 -19.73 -3.66
C VAL A 187 24.54 -20.90 -4.65
N THR A 188 23.89 -22.03 -4.38
CA THR A 188 23.94 -23.25 -5.17
C THR A 188 22.52 -23.76 -5.44
N VAL A 189 22.30 -24.31 -6.62
CA VAL A 189 21.05 -25.00 -6.96
C VAL A 189 21.32 -26.49 -6.89
N THR A 190 20.59 -27.22 -6.05
CA THR A 190 20.67 -28.68 -5.99
C THR A 190 19.51 -29.26 -6.78
N VAL A 191 19.81 -29.99 -7.84
CA VAL A 191 18.81 -30.79 -8.56
C VAL A 191 19.05 -32.26 -8.19
N THR A 192 18.05 -32.91 -7.59
CA THR A 192 18.17 -34.31 -7.17
C THR A 192 17.80 -35.27 -8.29
N LYS A 193 18.18 -36.56 -8.16
CA LYS A 193 17.84 -37.57 -9.16
C LYS A 193 16.33 -37.75 -9.34
N ASN A 194 15.55 -37.57 -8.29
CA ASN A 194 14.09 -37.65 -8.35
C ASN A 194 13.47 -36.49 -9.14
N GLU A 195 14.20 -35.39 -9.28
CA GLU A 195 13.80 -34.20 -10.01
C GLU A 195 14.23 -34.24 -11.48
N ILE A 196 14.99 -35.26 -11.91
CA ILE A 196 15.40 -35.45 -13.31
C ILE A 196 14.79 -36.76 -13.84
N LEU A 197 13.77 -36.63 -14.68
CA LEU A 197 13.24 -37.76 -15.44
C LEU A 197 13.84 -37.80 -16.84
N THR A 198 14.08 -39.00 -17.36
CA THR A 198 14.53 -39.21 -18.74
C THR A 198 13.51 -40.00 -19.54
N SER A 199 13.29 -39.62 -20.80
CA SER A 199 12.40 -40.33 -21.72
C SER A 199 12.97 -40.34 -23.13
N LEU A 200 12.57 -41.35 -23.92
CA LEU A 200 12.95 -41.48 -25.33
C LEU A 200 11.92 -40.86 -26.29
N ASN A 201 10.77 -40.38 -25.81
CA ASN A 201 9.71 -39.76 -26.63
C ASN A 201 8.74 -38.91 -25.78
N ARG A 202 8.25 -37.79 -26.36
CA ARG A 202 7.32 -36.79 -25.75
C ARG A 202 6.19 -37.42 -24.91
N PRO A 203 5.80 -36.83 -23.76
CA PRO A 203 4.47 -37.04 -23.22
C PRO A 203 3.47 -36.30 -24.14
N LYS A 204 2.80 -37.03 -25.03
CA LYS A 204 1.52 -36.56 -25.58
C LYS A 204 0.53 -36.53 -24.42
N ALA A 205 -0.26 -35.47 -24.39
CA ALA A 205 -1.27 -35.23 -23.36
C ALA A 205 -2.15 -36.46 -23.09
N THR A 206 -2.56 -36.58 -21.83
CA THR A 206 -3.57 -37.50 -21.26
C THR A 206 -3.11 -38.89 -20.79
N SER A 207 -3.36 -39.13 -19.50
CA SER A 207 -3.37 -40.40 -18.73
C SER A 207 -2.06 -41.21 -18.58
N SER A 208 -1.62 -41.33 -17.32
CA SER A 208 -0.95 -42.46 -16.63
C SER A 208 0.21 -43.23 -17.33
N PRO A 209 1.33 -43.47 -16.61
CA PRO A 209 2.61 -43.77 -17.25
C PRO A 209 2.78 -45.26 -17.59
N SER A 210 3.06 -45.55 -18.85
CA SER A 210 3.91 -46.69 -19.23
C SER A 210 5.14 -46.18 -19.97
N CYS A 211 5.86 -45.25 -19.35
CA CYS A 211 7.20 -44.89 -19.79
C CYS A 211 8.17 -45.87 -19.13
N SER A 212 8.83 -46.71 -19.91
CA SER A 212 9.86 -47.64 -19.45
C SER A 212 11.04 -46.85 -18.86
N LEU A 213 11.01 -46.69 -17.54
CA LEU A 213 12.02 -46.03 -16.71
C LEU A 213 13.31 -46.86 -16.71
N LYS A 214 14.38 -46.35 -17.32
CA LYS A 214 15.74 -46.82 -17.01
C LYS A 214 16.36 -45.85 -16.01
N GLN A 215 16.37 -46.23 -14.73
CA GLN A 215 17.14 -45.54 -13.70
C GLN A 215 18.64 -45.80 -13.89
N GLU A 216 19.32 -45.04 -14.73
CA GLU A 216 20.79 -44.98 -14.70
C GLU A 216 21.25 -44.03 -13.57
N ARG A 217 22.34 -44.38 -12.86
CA ARG A 217 22.84 -43.61 -11.69
C ARG A 217 23.97 -42.67 -12.12
N PRO A 218 23.76 -41.35 -12.00
CA PRO A 218 24.83 -40.48 -11.55
C PRO A 218 24.37 -39.52 -10.44
N HIS A 219 25.27 -39.19 -9.51
CA HIS A 219 25.08 -38.13 -8.52
C HIS A 219 25.80 -36.88 -9.02
N HIS A 220 25.06 -35.82 -9.37
CA HIS A 220 25.67 -34.52 -9.70
C HIS A 220 25.29 -33.51 -8.61
N ARG A 221 26.29 -33.11 -7.82
CA ARG A 221 26.19 -31.93 -6.96
C ARG A 221 26.80 -30.78 -7.74
N LEU A 222 26.00 -29.77 -8.08
CA LEU A 222 26.47 -28.55 -8.73
C LEU A 222 27.12 -27.67 -7.65
N VAL A 223 28.45 -27.63 -7.66
CA VAL A 223 29.29 -26.72 -6.87
C VAL A 223 30.07 -25.90 -7.90
N PRO A 224 30.30 -24.58 -7.69
CA PRO A 224 31.08 -23.75 -8.61
C PRO A 224 32.44 -24.34 -8.96
#